data_AF-M8CFD0-F1
#
_entry.id   AF-M8CFD0-F1
#
_cell.length_a   1.000
_cell.length_b   1.000
_cell.length_c   1.000
_cell.angle_alpha   90.00
_cell.angle_beta   90.00
_cell.angle_gamma   90.00
#
_symmetry.space_group_name_H-M   'P 1'
#
loop_
_entity.id
_entity.type
_entity.pdbx_description
1 polymer ?
#
loop_
_entity_poly.entity_id
_entity_poly.type
_entity_poly.pdbx_seq_one_letter_code
_entity_poly.pdbx_strand_id
1 'polypeptide(L)'
;MEAKITDFGLSRFLDQGQSKMITQNICGTPRYIAPEIIDKGEISFKSDIYALGIIIIELLVGMKMISLENIYRGDTIVLKESPASA
;
A
#
# COMPACT_ATOMS: atom_id res chain seq x y z
N MET A 1 -4.84 26.13 10.30
CA MET A 1 -5.24 25.04 9.40
C MET A 1 -4.72 23.75 10.00
N GLU A 2 -5.55 22.72 10.13
CA GLU A 2 -5.20 21.47 10.82
C GLU A 2 -5.26 20.32 9.82
N ALA A 3 -4.21 19.50 9.75
CA ALA A 3 -4.16 18.33 8.89
C ALA A 3 -5.01 17.20 9.46
N LYS A 4 -5.77 16.50 8.60
CA LYS A 4 -6.63 15.37 8.98
C LYS A 4 -6.43 14.22 8.01
N ILE A 5 -6.36 13.00 8.52
CA ILE A 5 -6.32 11.77 7.71
C ILE A 5 -7.76 11.44 7.28
N THR A 6 -7.92 11.02 6.02
CA THR A 6 -9.21 10.68 5.41
C THR A 6 -9.03 9.48 4.46
N ASP A 7 -10.12 9.06 3.83
CA ASP A 7 -10.20 7.95 2.87
C ASP A 7 -9.78 6.59 3.48
N PHE A 8 -10.66 6.07 4.33
CA PHE A 8 -10.49 4.76 4.96
C PHE A 8 -11.04 3.60 4.11
N GLY A 9 -11.29 3.82 2.80
CA GLY A 9 -11.91 2.81 1.92
C GLY A 9 -11.08 1.53 1.75
N LEU A 10 -9.76 1.63 1.93
CA LEU A 10 -8.83 0.49 1.90
C LEU A 10 -8.36 0.06 3.30
N SER A 11 -8.79 0.74 4.36
CA SER A 11 -8.36 0.43 5.72
C SER A 11 -8.83 -0.96 6.17
N ARG A 12 -8.09 -1.52 7.13
CA ARG A 12 -8.29 -2.87 7.65
C ARG A 12 -8.19 -2.84 9.17
N PHE A 13 -9.09 -3.54 9.84
CA PHE A 13 -9.00 -3.77 11.27
C PHE A 13 -8.16 -5.01 11.54
N LEU A 14 -7.20 -4.90 12.45
CA LEU A 14 -6.48 -6.05 13.01
C LEU A 14 -7.18 -6.46 14.30
N ASP A 15 -7.43 -7.76 14.47
CA ASP A 15 -7.98 -8.28 15.72
C ASP A 15 -6.97 -8.13 16.88
N GLN A 16 -7.46 -8.20 18.12
CA GLN A 16 -6.59 -8.16 19.29
C GLN A 16 -5.53 -9.27 19.23
N GLY A 17 -4.27 -8.87 19.35
CA GLY A 17 -3.11 -9.76 19.29
C GLY A 17 -2.54 -10.00 17.89
N GLN A 18 -3.21 -9.54 16.82
CA GLN A 18 -2.66 -9.59 15.47
C GLN A 18 -1.80 -8.35 15.20
N SER A 19 -0.55 -8.56 14.78
CA SER A 19 0.37 -7.48 14.39
C SER A 19 0.43 -7.25 12.87
N LYS A 20 -0.14 -8.18 12.10
CA LYS A 20 -0.19 -8.16 10.63
C LYS A 20 -1.38 -8.94 10.10
N MET A 21 -1.75 -8.66 8.86
CA MET A 21 -2.77 -9.36 8.08
C MET A 21 -2.21 -9.69 6.69
N ILE A 22 -2.63 -10.82 6.12
CA ILE A 22 -2.28 -11.21 4.74
C ILE A 22 -3.43 -10.83 3.81
N THR A 23 -3.12 -10.22 2.67
CA THR A 23 -4.08 -9.98 1.60
C THR A 23 -3.61 -10.56 0.27
N GLN A 24 -4.55 -11.07 -0.51
CA GLN A 24 -4.32 -11.49 -1.90
C GLN A 24 -4.59 -10.36 -2.89
N ASN A 25 -5.36 -9.34 -2.48
CA ASN A 25 -5.76 -8.25 -3.35
C ASN A 25 -5.00 -6.97 -2.95
N ILE A 26 -3.87 -6.74 -3.59
CA ILE A 26 -3.05 -5.56 -3.35
C ILE A 26 -3.70 -4.38 -4.06
N CYS A 27 -4.16 -3.40 -3.27
CA CYS A 27 -4.80 -2.18 -3.74
C CYS A 27 -4.19 -0.98 -3.01
N GLY A 28 -4.01 0.13 -3.72
CA GLY A 28 -3.45 1.36 -3.17
C GLY A 28 -2.78 2.20 -4.23
N THR A 29 -2.22 3.33 -3.83
CA THR A 29 -1.39 4.14 -4.72
C THR A 29 0.05 3.59 -4.68
N PRO A 30 0.59 3.05 -5.80
CA PRO A 30 1.81 2.22 -5.79
C PRO A 30 3.01 2.78 -5.03
N ARG A 31 3.19 4.09 -5.04
CA ARG A 31 4.31 4.78 -4.38
C ARG A 31 4.30 4.69 -2.85
N TYR A 32 3.12 4.57 -2.25
CA TYR A 32 2.97 4.50 -0.80
C TYR A 32 2.84 3.04 -0.32
N ILE A 33 2.89 2.07 -1.23
CA ILE A 33 2.79 0.65 -0.88
C ILE A 33 4.15 0.16 -0.40
N ALA A 34 4.19 -0.39 0.81
CA ALA A 34 5.39 -0.97 1.39
C ALA A 34 5.82 -2.25 0.64
N PRO A 35 7.12 -2.53 0.51
CA PRO A 35 7.62 -3.66 -0.26
C PRO A 35 7.11 -5.02 0.25
N GLU A 36 6.90 -5.17 1.55
CA GLU A 36 6.33 -6.39 2.16
C GLU A 36 4.87 -6.67 1.74
N ILE A 37 4.10 -5.62 1.39
CA ILE A 37 2.76 -5.78 0.82
C ILE A 37 2.87 -6.33 -0.60
N ILE A 38 3.85 -5.87 -1.38
CA ILE A 38 4.05 -6.31 -2.77
C ILE A 38 4.54 -7.75 -2.82
N ASP A 39 5.54 -8.08 -2.00
CA ASP A 39 6.19 -9.39 -2.00
C ASP A 39 5.34 -10.48 -1.34
N LYS A 40 4.64 -10.14 -0.25
CA LYS A 40 3.99 -11.14 0.63
C LYS A 40 2.52 -10.86 0.91
N GLY A 41 1.98 -9.74 0.45
CA GLY A 41 0.64 -9.29 0.84
C GLY A 41 0.54 -8.93 2.32
N GLU A 42 1.66 -8.66 3.01
CA GLU A 42 1.70 -8.41 4.45
C GLU A 42 1.35 -6.95 4.79
N ILE A 43 0.12 -6.73 5.27
CA ILE A 43 -0.33 -5.44 5.79
C ILE A 43 -0.06 -5.39 7.30
N SER A 44 0.55 -4.32 7.79
CA SER A 44 0.79 -4.13 9.23
C SER A 44 0.89 -2.64 9.59
N PHE A 45 1.01 -2.34 10.88
CA PHE A 45 1.36 -0.98 11.30
C PHE A 45 2.70 -0.49 10.69
N LYS A 46 3.63 -1.41 10.39
CA LYS A 46 4.93 -1.04 9.80
C LYS A 46 4.80 -0.58 8.35
N SER A 47 3.87 -1.15 7.59
CA SER A 47 3.60 -0.69 6.23
C SER A 47 3.02 0.72 6.20
N ASP A 48 2.23 1.12 7.21
CA ASP A 48 1.74 2.50 7.34
C ASP A 48 2.89 3.49 7.66
N ILE A 49 3.86 3.06 8.46
CA ILE A 49 5.07 3.87 8.74
C ILE A 49 5.93 4.06 7.49
N TYR A 50 6.02 3.06 6.62
CA TYR A 50 6.67 3.22 5.32
C TYR A 50 6.00 4.32 4.49
N ALA A 51 4.67 4.24 4.33
CA ALA A 51 3.89 5.24 3.60
C ALA A 51 4.05 6.65 4.19
N LEU A 52 4.02 6.77 5.52
CA LEU A 52 4.26 8.04 6.23
C LEU A 52 5.66 8.60 5.93
N GLY A 53 6.70 7.76 5.88
CA GLY A 53 8.05 8.17 5.51
C GLY A 53 8.12 8.81 4.12
N ILE A 54 7.44 8.20 3.14
CA ILE A 54 7.33 8.76 1.79
C ILE A 54 6.61 10.12 1.82
N ILE A 55 5.49 10.24 2.54
CA ILE A 55 4.76 11.51 2.66
C ILE A 55 5.65 12.60 3.28
N ILE A 56 6.40 12.29 4.34
CA ILE A 56 7.31 13.25 4.97
C ILE A 56 8.37 13.72 3.96
N ILE A 57 8.94 12.81 3.18
CA ILE A 57 9.91 13.18 2.15
C ILE A 57 9.26 14.08 1.09
N GLU A 58 8.08 13.73 0.59
CA GLU A 58 7.34 14.56 -0.39
C GLU A 58 7.05 15.97 0.15
N LEU A 59 6.69 16.10 1.42
CA LEU A 59 6.47 17.38 2.08
C LEU A 59 7.76 18.20 2.20
N LEU A 60 8.90 17.57 2.50
CA LEU A 60 10.18 18.25 2.63
C LEU A 60 10.74 18.72 1.28
N VAL A 61 10.58 17.92 0.22
CA VAL A 61 11.05 18.29 -1.13
C VAL A 61 10.06 19.25 -1.82
N GLY A 62 8.78 19.24 -1.43
CA GLY A 62 7.75 20.08 -2.04
C GLY A 62 7.29 19.58 -3.43
N MET A 63 7.72 18.38 -3.83
CA MET A 63 7.29 17.73 -5.05
C MET A 63 7.04 16.25 -4.81
N LYS A 64 6.16 15.69 -5.62
CA LYS A 64 5.85 14.27 -5.65
C LYS A 64 7.12 13.47 -6.00
N MET A 65 7.59 12.64 -5.07
CA MET A 65 8.79 11.81 -5.24
C MET A 65 8.48 10.76 -6.31
N ILE A 66 9.33 10.67 -7.35
CA ILE A 66 9.37 9.71 -8.47
C ILE A 66 8.07 8.91 -8.73
N SER A 67 7.44 9.13 -9.88
CA SER A 67 6.35 8.27 -10.33
C SER A 67 6.89 6.87 -10.66
N LEU A 68 6.73 5.93 -9.72
CA LEU A 68 6.97 4.50 -9.96
C LEU A 68 6.01 3.94 -11.02
N GLU A 69 5.05 4.72 -11.52
CA GLU A 69 4.20 4.36 -12.66
C GLU A 69 5.00 3.86 -13.87
N ASN A 70 6.23 4.33 -14.08
CA ASN A 70 7.08 3.84 -15.17
C ASN A 70 7.84 2.53 -14.84
N ILE A 71 8.01 2.19 -13.55
CA ILE A 71 8.57 0.90 -13.13
C ILE A 71 7.47 -0.17 -13.15
N TYR A 72 6.23 0.20 -12.84
CA TYR A 72 5.08 -0.72 -12.83
C TYR A 72 4.26 -0.75 -14.15
N ARG A 73 4.50 0.16 -15.11
CA ARG A 73 3.89 0.11 -16.46
C ARG A 73 4.38 -1.04 -17.35
N GLY A 74 5.36 -1.82 -16.88
CA GLY A 74 5.89 -2.98 -17.59
C GLY A 74 5.11 -4.28 -17.33
N ASP A 75 4.48 -4.41 -16.17
CA ASP A 75 3.69 -5.59 -15.82
C ASP A 75 2.33 -5.13 -15.33
N THR A 76 1.35 -5.24 -16.22
CA THR A 76 -0.05 -5.30 -15.79
C THR A 76 -0.13 -6.38 -14.73
N ILE A 77 -0.39 -6.02 -13.48
CA ILE A 77 -0.84 -6.98 -12.47
C ILE A 77 -2.22 -7.41 -12.93
N VAL A 78 -2.25 -8.35 -13.88
CA VAL A 78 -3.41 -9.20 -14.08
C VAL A 78 -3.42 -10.06 -12.82
N LEU A 79 -4.17 -9.61 -11.82
CA LEU A 79 -4.58 -10.44 -10.72
C LEU A 79 -5.21 -11.67 -11.36
N LYS A 80 -4.47 -12.77 -11.35
CA LYS A 80 -4.90 -14.06 -11.90
C LYS A 80 -6.16 -14.41 -11.12
N GLU A 81 -7.32 -14.28 -11.76
CA GLU A 81 -8.55 -14.86 -11.22
C GLU A 81 -8.27 -16.34 -11.00
N SER A 82 -8.43 -16.77 -9.74
CA SER A 82 -8.44 -18.19 -9.41
C SER A 82 -9.55 -18.84 -10.25
N PRO A 83 -9.27 -19.88 -11.05
CA PRO A 83 -10.34 -20.60 -11.71
C PRO A 83 -11.24 -21.18 -10.62
N ALA A 84 -12.53 -20.84 -10.70
CA ALA A 84 -13.56 -21.46 -9.88
C ALA A 84 -13.40 -22.98 -9.95
N SER A 85 -13.19 -23.60 -8.79
CA SER A 85 -13.15 -25.06 -8.64
C SER A 85 -14.50 -25.63 -9.08
N ALA A 86 -14.49 -26.40 -10.17
CA ALA A 86 -15.52 -27.37 -10.53
C ALA A 86 -14.95 -28.77 -10.35
#